data_AF-A0A2H0UKD0-F1
#
_entry.id   AF-A0A2H0UKD0-F1
#
_cell.length_a   1.000
_cell.length_b   1.000
_cell.length_c   1.000
_cell.angle_alpha   90.00
_cell.angle_beta   90.00
_cell.angle_gamma   90.00
#
_symmetry.space_group_name_H-M   'P 1'
#
loop_
_entity.id
_entity.type
_entity.pdbx_description
1 polymer ?
#
loop_
_entity_poly.entity_id
_entity_poly.type
_entity_poly.pdbx_seq_one_letter_code
_entity_poly.pdbx_strand_id
1 'polypeptide(L)'
;MVPLEAGDSIFLSHIRDIDGREMYLLKDVDRGSGLIFLFLLFVALLLLFAGWQGVRALGSLMLSILGIVFVLLPAILAGYDPILMSLLISGVILAFALFGTHGFNALSTIAYSGTVSAVLITSVLAWWFVDMLRLSGYGSDASVYLNFATQGELDLVGLLLGSIIIGVLGVLDDISITQASVVQQLRAANKSLNHFELYHRAIKVGRDHVGSLVNTLALAYVGAALPLVLLFSTSNSPLYFTLNQEVIAAELARILIGSIGLILAVPFTTAVAAWWFGNREVDNSHSGHYHHHH
;
A
#
# COMPACT_ATOMS: atom_id res chain seq x y z
N MET A 1 31.35 5.31 6.87
CA MET A 1 31.69 6.02 5.62
C MET A 1 31.85 4.98 4.53
N VAL A 2 31.34 5.25 3.32
CA VAL A 2 31.55 4.37 2.17
C VAL A 2 33.02 4.54 1.72
N PRO A 3 33.84 3.47 1.68
CA PRO A 3 35.18 3.57 1.13
C PRO A 3 35.06 3.92 -0.36
N LEU A 4 35.78 4.96 -0.80
CA LEU A 4 35.80 5.38 -2.20
C LEU A 4 37.00 4.76 -2.90
N GLU A 5 36.78 4.28 -4.12
CA GLU A 5 37.81 3.73 -4.99
C GLU A 5 37.97 4.57 -6.27
N ALA A 6 39.12 4.44 -6.91
CA ALA A 6 39.38 5.12 -8.17
C ALA A 6 38.44 4.59 -9.26
N GLY A 7 37.61 5.48 -9.82
CA GLY A 7 36.57 5.12 -10.80
C GLY A 7 35.14 5.37 -10.31
N ASP A 8 34.95 5.64 -9.01
CA ASP A 8 33.64 5.94 -8.46
C ASP A 8 33.09 7.27 -8.98
N SER A 9 31.82 7.25 -9.40
CA SER A 9 31.06 8.46 -9.71
C SER A 9 30.49 9.01 -8.41
N ILE A 10 30.76 10.28 -8.11
CA ILE A 10 30.35 10.94 -6.87
C ILE A 10 29.73 12.31 -7.13
N PHE A 11 28.85 12.73 -6.24
CA PHE A 11 28.32 14.08 -6.20
C PHE A 11 29.14 14.92 -5.23
N LEU A 12 29.52 16.12 -5.67
CA LEU A 12 30.21 17.11 -4.85
C LEU A 12 29.31 18.31 -4.61
N SER A 13 29.33 18.84 -3.38
CA SER A 13 28.77 20.15 -3.04
C SER A 13 29.86 21.20 -3.22
N HIS A 14 29.62 22.16 -4.11
CA HIS A 14 30.50 23.31 -4.29
C HIS A 14 30.04 24.44 -3.37
N ILE A 15 30.87 24.79 -2.39
CA ILE A 15 30.62 25.87 -1.44
C ILE A 15 31.67 26.95 -1.63
N ARG A 16 31.21 28.20 -1.75
CA ARG A 16 32.08 29.36 -1.75
C ARG A 16 31.96 30.07 -0.41
N ASP A 17 33.07 30.14 0.31
CA ASP A 17 33.12 30.82 1.60
C ASP A 17 33.06 32.35 1.45
N ILE A 18 32.84 33.06 2.55
CA ILE A 18 32.75 34.53 2.63
C ILE A 18 34.05 35.20 2.15
N ASP A 19 35.19 34.52 2.34
CA ASP A 19 36.52 34.91 1.85
C ASP A 19 36.72 34.65 0.33
N GLY A 20 35.72 34.11 -0.36
CA GLY A 20 35.79 33.75 -1.77
C GLY A 20 36.52 32.44 -2.07
N ARG A 21 36.94 31.68 -1.05
CA ARG A 21 37.57 30.36 -1.19
C ARG A 21 36.54 29.32 -1.65
N GLU A 22 36.91 28.54 -2.66
CA GLU A 22 36.09 27.44 -3.16
C GLU A 22 36.44 26.15 -2.41
N MET A 23 35.41 25.49 -1.89
CA MET A 23 35.51 24.19 -1.23
C MET A 23 34.57 23.21 -1.91
N TYR A 24 35.08 22.01 -2.16
CA TYR A 24 34.31 20.89 -2.71
C TYR A 24 34.18 19.85 -1.61
N LEU A 25 32.95 19.59 -1.17
CA LEU A 25 32.64 18.59 -0.16
C LEU A 25 31.96 17.40 -0.81
N LEU A 26 32.37 16.18 -0.45
CA LEU A 26 31.65 14.97 -0.88
C LEU A 26 30.20 15.06 -0.39
N LYS A 27 29.25 15.03 -1.33
CA LYS A 27 27.82 15.00 -1.04
C LYS A 27 27.33 13.57 -0.91
N ASP A 28 27.55 12.74 -1.94
CA ASP A 28 27.16 11.32 -1.93
C ASP A 28 27.82 10.55 -3.09
N VAL A 29 27.64 9.23 -3.12
CA VAL A 29 28.04 8.32 -4.22
C VAL A 29 26.89 8.19 -5.23
N ASP A 30 27.22 8.21 -6.53
CA ASP A 30 26.24 7.97 -7.60
C ASP A 30 25.88 6.48 -7.66
N ARG A 31 24.59 6.18 -7.41
CA ARG A 31 24.02 4.83 -7.44
C ARG A 31 23.12 4.61 -8.66
N GLY A 32 23.05 5.57 -9.58
CA GLY A 32 22.09 5.57 -10.68
C GLY A 32 22.19 4.35 -11.59
N SER A 33 23.41 3.97 -11.99
CA SER A 33 23.65 2.79 -12.83
C SER A 33 23.16 1.49 -12.19
N GLY A 34 23.47 1.27 -10.90
CA GLY A 34 23.04 0.09 -10.15
C GLY A 34 21.52 0.03 -9.96
N LEU A 35 20.88 1.16 -9.68
CA LEU A 35 19.43 1.25 -9.55
C LEU A 35 18.72 0.97 -10.88
N ILE A 36 19.23 1.49 -12.00
CA ILE A 36 18.70 1.22 -13.34
C ILE A 36 18.83 -0.28 -13.67
N PHE A 37 19.98 -0.89 -13.38
CA PHE A 37 20.17 -2.32 -13.59
C PHE A 37 19.17 -3.16 -12.78
N LEU A 38 19.01 -2.85 -11.49
CA LEU A 38 18.06 -3.54 -10.62
C LEU A 38 16.61 -3.37 -11.11
N PHE A 39 16.24 -2.17 -11.54
CA PHE A 39 14.93 -1.89 -12.10
C PHE A 39 14.67 -2.69 -13.38
N LEU A 40 15.63 -2.72 -14.31
CA LEU A 40 15.52 -3.49 -15.55
C LEU A 40 15.45 -4.99 -15.28
N LEU A 41 16.21 -5.50 -14.30
CA LEU A 41 16.14 -6.89 -13.88
C LEU A 41 14.75 -7.23 -13.31
N PHE A 42 14.22 -6.37 -12.43
CA PHE A 42 12.86 -6.52 -11.89
C PHE A 42 11.81 -6.57 -13.00
N VAL A 43 11.85 -5.61 -13.94
CA VAL A 43 10.93 -5.56 -15.08
C VAL A 43 11.07 -6.81 -15.94
N ALA A 44 12.29 -7.23 -16.29
CA ALA A 44 12.52 -8.42 -17.10
C ALA A 44 11.95 -9.67 -16.44
N LEU A 45 12.20 -9.89 -15.15
CA LEU A 45 11.68 -11.04 -14.41
C LEU A 45 10.15 -11.03 -14.34
N LEU A 46 9.56 -9.86 -14.06
CA LEU A 46 8.11 -9.71 -13.99
C LEU A 46 7.45 -9.97 -15.35
N LEU A 47 8.02 -9.47 -16.44
CA LEU A 47 7.50 -9.69 -17.79
C LEU A 47 7.67 -11.15 -18.23
N LEU A 48 8.78 -11.80 -17.87
CA LEU A 48 9.00 -13.22 -18.14
C LEU A 48 7.98 -14.11 -17.40
N PHE A 49 7.64 -13.77 -16.15
CA PHE A 49 6.74 -14.58 -15.33
C PHE A 49 5.26 -14.28 -15.59
N ALA A 50 4.88 -12.99 -15.68
CA ALA A 50 3.49 -12.55 -15.75
C ALA A 50 3.06 -12.08 -17.15
N GLY A 51 3.97 -12.00 -18.13
CA GLY A 51 3.67 -11.61 -19.51
C GLY A 51 2.93 -10.26 -19.60
N TRP A 52 1.81 -10.26 -20.33
CA TRP A 52 0.98 -9.06 -20.50
C TRP A 52 0.35 -8.57 -19.19
N GLN A 53 0.07 -9.47 -18.24
CA GLN A 53 -0.39 -9.09 -16.91
C GLN A 53 0.68 -8.31 -16.15
N GLY A 54 1.96 -8.67 -16.34
CA GLY A 54 3.10 -7.94 -15.81
C GLY A 54 3.20 -6.51 -16.36
N VAL A 55 2.97 -6.32 -17.66
CA VAL A 55 2.93 -4.98 -18.28
C VAL A 55 1.83 -4.12 -17.64
N ARG A 56 0.63 -4.67 -17.45
CA ARG A 56 -0.48 -3.96 -16.81
C ARG A 56 -0.19 -3.61 -15.35
N ALA A 57 0.42 -4.53 -14.61
CA ALA A 57 0.83 -4.29 -13.23
C ALA A 57 1.87 -3.16 -13.12
N LEU A 58 2.86 -3.12 -14.02
CA LEU A 58 3.84 -2.03 -14.07
C LEU A 58 3.18 -0.68 -14.42
N GLY A 59 2.26 -0.67 -15.38
CA GLY A 59 1.52 0.53 -15.74
C GLY A 59 0.66 1.06 -14.58
N SER A 60 -0.02 0.15 -13.88
CA SER A 60 -0.77 0.44 -12.65
C SER A 60 0.14 1.05 -11.57
N LEU A 61 1.27 0.40 -11.25
CA LEU A 61 2.22 0.88 -10.26
C LEU A 61 2.76 2.27 -10.62
N MET A 62 3.09 2.50 -11.90
CA MET A 62 3.57 3.79 -12.37
C MET A 62 2.50 4.87 -12.20
N LEU A 63 1.24 4.59 -12.57
CA LEU A 63 0.13 5.52 -12.35
C LEU A 63 -0.09 5.83 -10.87
N SER A 64 0.02 4.84 -9.99
CA SER A 64 -0.06 5.03 -8.53
C SER A 64 1.03 5.98 -8.04
N ILE A 65 2.29 5.75 -8.44
CA ILE A 65 3.42 6.62 -8.08
C ILE A 65 3.21 8.04 -8.62
N LEU A 66 2.78 8.17 -9.88
CA LEU A 66 2.50 9.48 -10.48
C LEU A 66 1.37 10.20 -9.76
N GLY A 67 0.29 9.51 -9.37
CA GLY A 67 -0.79 10.07 -8.58
C GLY A 67 -0.31 10.58 -7.22
N ILE A 68 0.56 9.84 -6.55
CA ILE A 68 1.15 10.29 -5.28
C ILE A 68 2.04 11.52 -5.50
N VAL A 69 3.00 11.44 -6.42
CA VAL A 69 4.04 12.46 -6.61
C VAL A 69 3.52 13.75 -7.22
N PHE A 70 2.60 13.66 -8.18
CA PHE A 70 2.12 14.81 -8.95
C PHE A 70 0.74 15.32 -8.51
N VAL A 71 0.01 14.58 -7.68
CA VAL A 71 -1.32 15.00 -7.20
C VAL A 71 -1.38 15.09 -5.68
N LEU A 72 -1.08 13.99 -4.97
CA LEU A 72 -1.20 13.98 -3.50
C LEU A 72 -0.18 14.91 -2.82
N LEU A 73 1.11 14.77 -3.14
CA LEU A 73 2.16 15.58 -2.49
C LEU A 73 1.98 17.08 -2.77
N PRO A 74 1.75 17.54 -4.02
CA PRO A 74 1.53 18.96 -4.29
C PRO A 74 0.26 19.50 -3.62
N ALA A 75 -0.80 18.69 -3.50
CA ALA A 75 -2.01 19.11 -2.79
C ALA A 75 -1.76 19.30 -1.29
N ILE A 76 -1.04 18.38 -0.65
CA ILE A 76 -0.67 18.53 0.77
C ILE A 76 0.21 19.78 0.97
N LEU A 77 1.19 20.00 0.09
CA LEU A 77 2.05 21.19 0.13
C LEU A 77 1.30 22.50 -0.15
N ALA A 78 0.15 22.44 -0.85
CA ALA A 78 -0.74 23.58 -1.05
C ALA A 78 -1.69 23.83 0.13
N GLY A 79 -1.57 23.07 1.23
CA GLY A 79 -2.35 23.25 2.44
C GLY A 79 -3.72 22.54 2.45
N TYR A 80 -3.99 21.65 1.48
CA TYR A 80 -5.19 20.83 1.53
C TYR A 80 -5.09 19.78 2.66
N ASP A 81 -6.24 19.43 3.23
CA ASP A 81 -6.35 18.44 4.30
C ASP A 81 -5.72 17.09 3.89
N PRO A 82 -4.65 16.63 4.57
CA PRO A 82 -3.93 15.43 4.15
C PRO A 82 -4.76 14.15 4.22
N ILE A 83 -5.74 14.07 5.15
CA ILE A 83 -6.58 12.90 5.35
C ILE A 83 -7.52 12.74 4.16
N LEU A 84 -8.27 13.80 3.85
CA LEU A 84 -9.22 13.86 2.75
C LEU A 84 -8.52 13.66 1.41
N MET A 85 -7.38 14.33 1.19
CA MET A 85 -6.61 14.16 -0.04
C MET A 85 -6.11 12.72 -0.18
N SER A 86 -5.62 12.11 0.91
CA SER A 86 -5.18 10.72 0.89
C SER A 86 -6.32 9.77 0.56
N LEU A 87 -7.51 9.94 1.15
CA LEU A 87 -8.71 9.13 0.85
C LEU A 87 -9.16 9.24 -0.61
N LEU A 88 -9.24 10.46 -1.13
CA LEU A 88 -9.70 10.71 -2.50
C LEU A 88 -8.70 10.15 -3.51
N ILE A 89 -7.42 10.47 -3.34
CA ILE A 89 -6.37 10.00 -4.26
C ILE A 89 -6.17 8.50 -4.14
N SER A 90 -6.25 7.92 -2.94
CA SER A 90 -6.21 6.46 -2.79
C SER A 90 -7.39 5.81 -3.53
N GLY A 91 -8.60 6.34 -3.42
CA GLY A 91 -9.77 5.85 -4.15
C GLY A 91 -9.59 5.89 -5.67
N VAL A 92 -8.94 6.93 -6.20
CA VAL A 92 -8.61 7.06 -7.63
C VAL A 92 -7.51 6.07 -8.04
N ILE A 93 -6.43 6.00 -7.26
CA ILE A 93 -5.32 5.05 -7.48
C ILE A 93 -5.83 3.62 -7.51
N LEU A 94 -6.66 3.24 -6.54
CA LEU A 94 -7.26 1.91 -6.46
C LEU A 94 -8.13 1.61 -7.68
N ALA A 95 -8.89 2.59 -8.18
CA ALA A 95 -9.67 2.41 -9.40
C ALA A 95 -8.74 2.13 -10.59
N PHE A 96 -7.69 2.94 -10.79
CA PHE A 96 -6.73 2.69 -11.86
C PHE A 96 -6.02 1.35 -11.71
N ALA A 97 -5.65 0.98 -10.49
CA ALA A 97 -4.96 -0.28 -10.23
C ALA A 97 -5.84 -1.48 -10.57
N LEU A 98 -7.07 -1.51 -10.07
CA LEU A 98 -7.99 -2.64 -10.28
C LEU A 98 -8.50 -2.69 -11.72
N PHE A 99 -9.07 -1.60 -12.23
CA PHE A 99 -9.66 -1.58 -13.57
C PHE A 99 -8.60 -1.59 -14.68
N GLY A 100 -7.42 -1.02 -14.45
CA GLY A 100 -6.30 -1.07 -15.39
C GLY A 100 -5.68 -2.47 -15.50
N THR A 101 -5.58 -3.19 -14.37
CA THR A 101 -4.96 -4.52 -14.32
C THR A 101 -5.93 -5.64 -14.72
N HIS A 102 -7.16 -5.59 -14.24
CA HIS A 102 -8.16 -6.66 -14.41
C HIS A 102 -9.24 -6.32 -15.45
N GLY A 103 -9.30 -5.08 -15.92
CA GLY A 103 -10.32 -4.60 -16.86
C GLY A 103 -11.63 -4.21 -16.16
N PHE A 104 -12.55 -3.63 -16.94
CA PHE A 104 -13.89 -3.27 -16.47
C PHE A 104 -14.80 -4.50 -16.47
N ASN A 105 -14.93 -5.14 -15.32
CA ASN A 105 -15.78 -6.31 -15.12
C ASN A 105 -16.37 -6.33 -13.71
N ALA A 106 -17.30 -7.26 -13.46
CA ALA A 106 -17.94 -7.41 -12.14
C ALA A 106 -16.92 -7.67 -11.02
N LEU A 107 -15.87 -8.44 -11.30
CA LEU A 107 -14.83 -8.77 -10.34
C LEU A 107 -14.11 -7.51 -9.83
N SER A 108 -13.65 -6.65 -10.75
CA SER A 108 -12.98 -5.39 -10.43
C SER A 108 -13.89 -4.44 -9.64
N THR A 109 -15.17 -4.33 -10.00
CA THR A 109 -16.13 -3.46 -9.29
C THR A 109 -16.44 -3.95 -7.88
N ILE A 110 -16.58 -5.27 -7.71
CA ILE A 110 -16.79 -5.90 -6.41
C ILE A 110 -15.57 -5.69 -5.51
N ALA A 111 -14.37 -5.97 -6.03
CA ALA A 111 -13.12 -5.77 -5.31
C ALA A 111 -12.96 -4.30 -4.92
N TYR A 112 -13.16 -3.37 -5.85
CA TYR A 112 -13.09 -1.93 -5.59
C TYR A 112 -14.04 -1.51 -4.46
N SER A 113 -15.31 -1.93 -4.53
CA SER A 113 -16.31 -1.57 -3.53
C SER A 113 -15.99 -2.15 -2.14
N GLY A 114 -15.49 -3.39 -2.11
CA GLY A 114 -15.04 -4.05 -0.88
C GLY A 114 -13.83 -3.37 -0.26
N THR A 115 -12.82 -3.04 -1.07
CA THR A 115 -11.62 -2.33 -0.62
C THR A 115 -11.95 -0.92 -0.13
N VAL A 116 -12.74 -0.14 -0.87
CA VAL A 116 -13.14 1.22 -0.44
C VAL A 116 -13.86 1.17 0.90
N SER A 117 -14.79 0.22 1.08
CA SER A 117 -15.50 0.05 2.36
C SER A 117 -14.55 -0.26 3.52
N ALA A 118 -13.56 -1.13 3.28
CA ALA A 118 -12.54 -1.45 4.28
C ALA A 118 -11.64 -0.24 4.58
N VAL A 119 -11.14 0.45 3.56
CA VAL A 119 -10.30 1.65 3.71
C VAL A 119 -11.02 2.74 4.50
N LEU A 120 -12.30 3.00 4.22
CA LEU A 120 -13.08 4.01 4.95
C LEU A 120 -13.15 3.69 6.44
N ILE A 121 -13.48 2.44 6.80
CA ILE A 121 -13.58 2.02 8.20
C ILE A 121 -12.21 2.04 8.87
N THR A 122 -11.16 1.56 8.19
CA THR A 122 -9.79 1.62 8.69
C THR A 122 -9.31 3.04 8.87
N SER A 123 -9.72 3.99 8.03
CA SER A 123 -9.36 5.40 8.14
C SER A 123 -10.00 6.04 9.37
N VAL A 124 -11.26 5.71 9.67
CA VAL A 124 -11.93 6.15 10.90
C VAL A 124 -11.23 5.56 12.13
N LEU A 125 -10.87 4.28 12.10
CA LEU A 125 -10.11 3.65 13.17
C LEU A 125 -8.73 4.30 13.33
N ALA A 126 -8.04 4.60 12.22
CA ALA A 126 -6.76 5.27 12.23
C ALA A 126 -6.86 6.63 12.92
N TRP A 127 -7.83 7.45 12.52
CA TRP A 127 -8.10 8.74 13.13
C TRP A 127 -8.34 8.62 14.64
N TRP A 128 -9.19 7.66 15.05
CA TRP A 128 -9.50 7.44 16.45
C TRP A 128 -8.29 7.00 17.29
N PHE A 129 -7.49 6.05 16.79
CA PHE A 129 -6.33 5.56 17.51
C PHE A 129 -5.16 6.54 17.51
N VAL A 130 -4.96 7.31 16.43
CA VAL A 130 -3.94 8.36 16.39
C VAL A 130 -4.23 9.44 17.44
N ASP A 131 -5.49 9.86 17.56
CA ASP A 131 -5.94 10.80 18.60
C ASP A 131 -5.81 10.19 20.01
N MET A 132 -6.31 8.97 20.21
CA MET A 132 -6.26 8.28 21.51
C MET A 132 -4.82 8.06 22.00
N LEU A 133 -3.89 7.74 21.10
CA LEU A 133 -2.47 7.56 21.40
C LEU A 133 -1.70 8.88 21.46
N ARG A 134 -2.35 10.01 21.14
CA ARG A 134 -1.75 11.35 21.10
C ARG A 134 -0.52 11.43 20.22
N LEU A 135 -0.56 10.79 19.05
CA LEU A 135 0.55 10.83 18.11
C LEU A 135 0.57 12.19 17.41
N SER A 136 1.71 12.85 17.44
CA SER A 136 1.89 14.22 16.95
C SER A 136 2.32 14.29 15.48
N GLY A 137 2.74 13.16 14.91
CA GLY A 137 3.26 13.06 13.55
C GLY A 137 4.77 13.32 13.44
N TYR A 138 5.42 13.62 14.56
CA TYR A 138 6.88 13.84 14.65
C TYR A 138 7.67 12.56 14.92
N GLY A 139 7.06 11.39 14.72
CA GLY A 139 7.70 10.08 14.89
C GLY A 139 8.80 9.74 13.89
N SER A 140 9.36 10.70 13.13
CA SER A 140 10.52 10.49 12.28
C SER A 140 11.33 11.77 12.09
N ASP A 141 12.65 11.63 11.89
CA ASP A 141 13.52 12.76 11.59
C ASP A 141 13.06 13.49 10.31
N ALA A 142 12.54 12.76 9.33
CA ALA A 142 12.00 13.33 8.10
C ALA A 142 10.82 14.28 8.38
N SER A 143 9.92 13.93 9.29
CA SER A 143 8.82 14.80 9.72
C SER A 143 9.34 16.09 10.38
N VAL A 144 10.41 16.00 11.18
CA VAL A 144 11.03 17.16 11.83
C VAL A 144 11.65 18.09 10.79
N TYR A 145 12.45 17.56 9.85
CA TYR A 145 13.03 18.37 8.77
C TYR A 145 11.96 19.00 7.88
N LEU A 146 10.90 18.25 7.57
CA LEU A 146 9.78 18.75 6.80
C LEU A 146 9.10 19.93 7.50
N ASN A 147 8.87 19.82 8.81
CA ASN A 147 8.30 20.90 9.61
C ASN A 147 9.13 22.19 9.53
N PHE A 148 10.46 22.08 9.62
CA PHE A 148 11.34 23.24 9.46
C PHE A 148 11.31 23.81 8.04
N ALA A 149 11.29 22.94 7.02
CA ALA A 149 11.25 23.35 5.63
C ALA A 149 9.94 24.06 5.25
N THR A 150 8.83 23.71 5.91
CA THR A 150 7.50 24.32 5.69
C THR A 150 7.09 25.31 6.77
N GLN A 151 8.03 25.74 7.63
CA GLN A 151 7.78 26.72 8.70
C GLN A 151 6.63 26.34 9.65
N GLY A 152 6.34 25.05 9.80
CA GLY A 152 5.25 24.55 10.65
C GLY A 152 3.84 24.68 10.08
N GLU A 153 3.70 24.96 8.78
CA GLU A 153 2.37 25.11 8.15
C GLU A 153 1.67 23.78 7.86
N LEU A 154 2.40 22.67 7.85
CA LEU A 154 1.85 21.35 7.51
C LEU A 154 1.22 20.64 8.71
N ASP A 155 0.05 20.04 8.48
CA ASP A 155 -0.56 19.10 9.41
C ASP A 155 0.17 17.74 9.37
N LEU A 156 1.11 17.54 10.30
CA LEU A 156 1.87 16.29 10.41
C LEU A 156 1.06 15.14 10.99
N VAL A 157 0.02 15.41 11.77
CA VAL A 157 -0.91 14.38 12.27
C VAL A 157 -1.74 13.85 11.09
N GLY A 158 -2.27 14.76 10.29
CA GLY A 158 -2.93 14.43 9.03
C GLY A 158 -2.01 13.68 8.07
N LEU A 159 -0.73 14.07 7.97
CA LEU A 159 0.25 13.38 7.14
C LEU A 159 0.53 11.95 7.63
N LEU A 160 0.62 11.74 8.95
CA LEU A 160 0.72 10.41 9.56
C LEU A 160 -0.51 9.56 9.17
N LEU A 161 -1.71 10.09 9.34
CA LEU A 161 -2.96 9.42 8.95
C LEU A 161 -3.00 9.10 7.45
N GLY A 162 -2.63 10.06 6.60
CA GLY A 162 -2.54 9.87 5.15
C GLY A 162 -1.58 8.76 4.77
N SER A 163 -0.42 8.68 5.42
CA SER A 163 0.56 7.62 5.19
C SER A 163 0.04 6.23 5.62
N ILE A 164 -0.80 6.15 6.66
CA ILE A 164 -1.49 4.91 7.06
C ILE A 164 -2.51 4.51 5.98
N ILE A 165 -3.31 5.47 5.49
CA ILE A 165 -4.34 5.23 4.46
C ILE A 165 -3.71 4.70 3.16
N ILE A 166 -2.67 5.37 2.67
CA ILE A 166 -1.95 4.98 1.44
C ILE A 166 -1.24 3.63 1.65
N GLY A 167 -0.60 3.42 2.80
CA GLY A 167 0.09 2.17 3.11
C GLY A 167 -0.86 0.97 3.21
N VAL A 168 -2.05 1.15 3.79
CA VAL A 168 -3.11 0.14 3.83
C VAL A 168 -3.56 -0.19 2.41
N LEU A 169 -3.87 0.82 1.60
CA LEU A 169 -4.40 0.65 0.25
C LEU A 169 -3.55 -0.29 -0.61
N GLY A 170 -2.22 -0.12 -0.58
CA GLY A 170 -1.29 -0.88 -1.41
C GLY A 170 -1.23 -2.38 -1.11
N VAL A 171 -1.91 -2.86 -0.06
CA VAL A 171 -2.00 -4.28 0.29
C VAL A 171 -3.44 -4.81 0.17
N LEU A 172 -4.44 -3.92 0.20
CA LEU A 172 -5.85 -4.33 0.20
C LEU A 172 -6.40 -4.69 -1.18
N ASP A 173 -5.81 -4.19 -2.26
CA ASP A 173 -6.26 -4.44 -3.63
C ASP A 173 -6.11 -5.92 -4.02
N ASP A 174 -4.95 -6.51 -3.77
CA ASP A 174 -4.65 -7.92 -4.08
C ASP A 174 -5.57 -8.89 -3.32
N ILE A 175 -5.78 -8.64 -2.03
CA ILE A 175 -6.67 -9.48 -1.22
C ILE A 175 -8.11 -9.36 -1.70
N SER A 176 -8.57 -8.16 -2.06
CA SER A 176 -9.96 -7.95 -2.47
C SER A 176 -10.25 -8.63 -3.82
N ILE A 177 -9.35 -8.54 -4.80
CA ILE A 177 -9.49 -9.28 -6.07
C ILE A 177 -9.49 -10.79 -5.84
N THR A 178 -8.57 -11.28 -5.01
CA THR A 178 -8.47 -12.71 -4.71
C THR A 178 -9.74 -13.21 -4.04
N GLN A 179 -10.28 -12.48 -3.05
CA GLN A 179 -11.52 -12.85 -2.37
C GLN A 179 -12.73 -12.81 -3.30
N ALA A 180 -12.86 -11.77 -4.12
CA ALA A 180 -13.94 -11.69 -5.11
C ALA A 180 -13.89 -12.87 -6.10
N SER A 181 -12.68 -13.29 -6.48
CA SER A 181 -12.45 -14.43 -7.38
C SER A 181 -12.85 -15.75 -6.71
N VAL A 182 -12.50 -15.95 -5.44
CA VAL A 182 -12.93 -17.13 -4.66
C VAL A 182 -14.45 -17.26 -4.66
N VAL A 183 -15.19 -16.17 -4.41
CA VAL A 183 -16.65 -16.19 -4.41
C VAL A 183 -17.20 -16.50 -5.81
N GLN A 184 -16.62 -15.91 -6.85
CA GLN A 184 -17.00 -16.17 -8.24
C GLN A 184 -16.82 -17.65 -8.60
N GLN A 185 -15.68 -18.24 -8.23
CA GLN A 185 -15.37 -19.65 -8.49
C GLN A 185 -16.29 -20.59 -7.71
N LEU A 186 -16.60 -20.28 -6.44
CA LEU A 186 -17.58 -21.06 -5.66
C LEU A 186 -18.97 -21.05 -6.30
N ARG A 187 -19.42 -19.89 -6.81
CA ARG A 187 -20.68 -19.77 -7.54
C ARG A 187 -20.66 -20.50 -8.88
N ALA A 188 -19.54 -20.46 -9.61
CA ALA A 188 -19.38 -21.18 -10.86
C ALA A 188 -19.39 -22.70 -10.65
N ALA A 189 -18.77 -23.18 -9.57
CA ALA A 189 -18.74 -24.60 -9.21
C ALA A 189 -20.09 -25.13 -8.73
N ASN A 190 -20.90 -24.32 -8.05
CA ASN A 190 -22.26 -24.68 -7.69
C ASN A 190 -23.25 -23.51 -7.79
N LYS A 191 -24.03 -23.51 -8.87
CA LYS A 191 -25.08 -22.53 -9.18
C LYS A 191 -26.29 -22.59 -8.24
N SER A 192 -26.41 -23.60 -7.37
CA SER A 192 -27.50 -23.68 -6.37
C SER A 192 -27.22 -22.87 -5.11
N LEU A 193 -25.98 -22.47 -4.86
CA LEU A 193 -25.60 -21.78 -3.63
C LEU A 193 -26.23 -20.39 -3.54
N ASN A 194 -26.98 -20.13 -2.49
CA ASN A 194 -27.52 -18.79 -2.22
C ASN A 194 -26.41 -17.85 -1.69
N HIS A 195 -26.70 -16.56 -1.60
CA HIS A 195 -25.72 -15.56 -1.15
C HIS A 195 -25.19 -15.80 0.28
N PHE A 196 -26.02 -16.30 1.21
CA PHE A 196 -25.57 -16.62 2.56
C PHE A 196 -24.59 -17.81 2.59
N GLU A 197 -24.85 -18.83 1.77
CA GLU A 197 -23.99 -20.01 1.63
C GLU A 197 -22.68 -19.64 0.94
N LEU A 198 -22.73 -18.81 -0.10
CA LEU A 198 -21.53 -18.27 -0.75
C LEU A 198 -20.66 -17.51 0.24
N TYR A 199 -21.26 -16.61 1.03
CA TYR A 199 -20.55 -15.86 2.05
C TYR A 199 -19.88 -16.79 3.07
N HIS A 200 -20.63 -17.74 3.65
CA HIS A 200 -20.11 -18.65 4.67
C HIS A 200 -19.03 -19.60 4.16
N ARG A 201 -19.07 -19.99 2.89
CA ARG A 201 -18.04 -20.85 2.29
C ARG A 201 -16.80 -20.04 1.92
N ALA A 202 -16.97 -18.87 1.30
CA ALA A 202 -15.87 -18.02 0.91
C ALA A 202 -15.13 -17.42 2.11
N ILE A 203 -15.83 -17.01 3.16
CA ILE A 203 -15.20 -16.42 4.35
C ILE A 203 -14.28 -17.42 5.07
N LYS A 204 -14.54 -18.73 4.97
CA LYS A 204 -13.64 -19.76 5.50
C LYS A 204 -12.29 -19.74 4.78
N VAL A 205 -12.32 -19.67 3.44
CA VAL A 205 -11.11 -19.55 2.61
C VAL A 205 -10.38 -18.25 2.93
N GLY A 206 -11.12 -17.13 2.99
CA GLY A 206 -10.53 -15.84 3.34
C GLY A 206 -9.81 -15.86 4.70
N ARG A 207 -10.45 -16.42 5.73
CA ARG A 207 -9.89 -16.54 7.08
C ARG A 207 -8.57 -17.32 7.10
N ASP A 208 -8.45 -18.36 6.30
CA ASP A 208 -7.24 -19.19 6.25
C ASP A 208 -6.03 -18.40 5.67
N HIS A 209 -6.27 -17.42 4.80
CA HIS A 209 -5.23 -16.57 4.20
C HIS A 209 -4.93 -15.27 4.95
N VAL A 210 -5.88 -14.76 5.75
CA VAL A 210 -5.68 -13.52 6.52
C VAL A 210 -4.47 -13.62 7.45
N GLY A 211 -4.29 -14.76 8.13
CA GLY A 211 -3.18 -14.95 9.06
C GLY A 211 -1.80 -14.82 8.40
N SER A 212 -1.62 -15.38 7.20
CA SER A 212 -0.36 -15.26 6.47
C SER A 212 -0.11 -13.82 6.01
N LEU A 213 -1.15 -13.11 5.58
CA LEU A 213 -1.02 -11.72 5.10
C LEU A 213 -0.69 -10.74 6.23
N VAL A 214 -1.31 -10.91 7.40
CA VAL A 214 -0.96 -10.14 8.61
C VAL A 214 0.51 -10.36 8.97
N ASN A 215 0.99 -11.60 8.93
CA ASN A 215 2.40 -11.91 9.18
C ASN A 215 3.33 -11.28 8.15
N THR A 216 3.00 -11.36 6.86
CA THR A 216 3.77 -10.72 5.78
C THR A 216 3.86 -9.22 5.98
N LEU A 217 2.74 -8.56 6.29
CA LEU A 217 2.70 -7.12 6.53
C LEU A 217 3.57 -6.74 7.74
N ALA A 218 3.38 -7.43 8.87
CA ALA A 218 4.13 -7.18 10.09
C ALA A 218 5.64 -7.35 9.87
N LEU A 219 6.08 -8.43 9.22
CA LEU A 219 7.49 -8.68 8.94
C LEU A 219 8.09 -7.64 7.98
N ALA A 220 7.32 -7.14 7.00
CA ALA A 220 7.79 -6.10 6.09
C ALA A 220 8.07 -4.78 6.83
N TYR A 221 7.14 -4.34 7.69
CA TYR A 221 7.31 -3.12 8.49
C TYR A 221 8.40 -3.27 9.55
N VAL A 222 8.40 -4.37 10.31
CA VAL A 222 9.46 -4.63 11.31
C VAL A 222 10.83 -4.77 10.63
N GLY A 223 10.87 -5.40 9.45
CA GLY A 223 12.06 -5.51 8.61
C GLY A 223 12.64 -4.15 8.22
N ALA A 224 11.78 -3.22 7.79
CA ALA A 224 12.18 -1.84 7.49
C ALA A 224 12.63 -1.07 8.75
N ALA A 225 12.04 -1.38 9.91
CA ALA A 225 12.38 -0.79 11.20
C ALA A 225 13.54 -1.48 11.95
N LEU A 226 14.24 -2.46 11.36
CA LEU A 226 15.31 -3.22 12.04
C LEU A 226 16.39 -2.34 12.70
N PRO A 227 16.92 -1.28 12.05
CA PRO A 227 17.91 -0.42 12.69
C PRO A 227 17.39 0.23 13.98
N LEU A 228 16.12 0.62 13.97
CA LEU A 228 15.44 1.21 15.12
C LEU A 228 15.23 0.16 16.22
N VAL A 229 14.76 -1.04 15.87
CA VAL A 229 14.62 -2.17 16.82
C VAL A 229 15.97 -2.50 17.46
N LEU A 230 17.04 -2.54 16.67
CA LEU A 230 18.39 -2.81 17.16
C LEU A 230 18.90 -1.68 18.07
N LEU A 231 18.71 -0.41 17.69
CA LEU A 231 19.08 0.74 18.51
C LEU A 231 18.50 0.62 19.92
N PHE A 232 17.20 0.31 20.03
CA PHE A 232 16.56 0.14 21.33
C PHE A 232 16.97 -1.14 22.05
N SER A 233 17.33 -2.21 21.33
CA SER A 233 17.88 -3.41 21.96
C SER A 233 19.23 -3.15 22.67
N THR A 234 19.97 -2.12 22.25
CA THR A 234 21.21 -1.67 22.91
C THR A 234 20.96 -0.70 24.07
N SER A 235 19.73 -0.18 24.20
CA SER A 235 19.36 0.72 25.29
C SER A 235 19.07 -0.07 26.57
N ASN A 236 19.51 0.44 27.72
CA ASN A 236 19.15 -0.11 29.04
C ASN A 236 17.75 0.34 29.51
N SER A 237 16.93 0.89 28.60
CA SER A 237 15.60 1.38 28.94
C SER A 237 14.62 0.21 29.13
N PRO A 238 13.72 0.28 30.13
CA PRO A 238 12.66 -0.71 30.27
C PRO A 238 11.83 -0.80 28.99
N LEU A 239 11.52 -2.02 28.54
CA LEU A 239 10.74 -2.25 27.31
C LEU A 239 9.43 -1.44 27.28
N TYR A 240 8.77 -1.31 28.43
CA TYR A 240 7.58 -0.49 28.56
C TYR A 240 7.81 0.96 28.14
N PHE A 241 8.90 1.59 28.58
CA PHE A 241 9.23 2.96 28.20
C PHE A 241 9.51 3.08 26.70
N THR A 242 10.28 2.14 26.17
CA THR A 242 10.62 2.07 24.74
C THR A 242 9.38 1.97 23.85
N LEU A 243 8.44 1.07 24.16
CA LEU A 243 7.20 0.91 23.40
C LEU A 243 6.28 2.15 23.45
N ASN A 244 6.40 2.98 24.47
CA ASN A 244 5.64 4.22 24.62
C ASN A 244 6.28 5.42 23.90
N GLN A 245 7.48 5.29 23.34
CA GLN A 245 8.07 6.36 22.53
C GLN A 245 7.29 6.52 21.23
N GLU A 246 6.99 7.76 20.85
CA GLU A 246 6.14 8.06 19.68
C GLU A 246 6.63 7.38 18.40
N VAL A 247 7.94 7.38 18.14
CA VAL A 247 8.56 6.72 16.96
C VAL A 247 8.20 5.23 16.86
N ILE A 248 8.11 4.52 17.99
CA ILE A 248 7.73 3.11 18.04
C ILE A 248 6.21 2.97 18.06
N ALA A 249 5.52 3.75 18.89
CA ALA A 249 4.08 3.70 19.03
C ALA A 249 3.38 3.97 17.69
N ALA A 250 3.89 4.91 16.89
CA ALA A 250 3.38 5.23 15.56
C ALA A 250 3.56 4.07 14.57
N GLU A 251 4.72 3.39 14.58
CA GLU A 251 4.94 2.21 13.73
C GLU A 251 4.08 1.02 14.16
N LEU A 252 3.93 0.78 15.46
CA LEU A 252 3.03 -0.26 15.97
C LEU A 252 1.57 0.05 15.60
N ALA A 253 1.13 1.31 15.75
CA ALA A 253 -0.19 1.74 15.33
C ALA A 253 -0.39 1.49 13.82
N ARG A 254 0.57 1.89 12.97
CA ARG A 254 0.54 1.68 11.52
C ARG A 254 0.39 0.19 11.16
N ILE A 255 1.17 -0.69 11.80
CA ILE A 255 1.11 -2.15 11.59
C ILE A 255 -0.24 -2.73 12.02
N LEU A 256 -0.71 -2.36 13.21
CA LEU A 256 -1.95 -2.90 13.79
C LEU A 256 -3.18 -2.42 13.01
N ILE A 257 -3.27 -1.12 12.72
CA ILE A 257 -4.34 -0.52 11.93
C ILE A 257 -4.34 -1.10 10.51
N GLY A 258 -3.15 -1.23 9.90
CA GLY A 258 -2.96 -1.90 8.61
C GLY A 258 -3.50 -3.32 8.59
N SER A 259 -3.15 -4.09 9.61
CA SER A 259 -3.61 -5.48 9.78
C SER A 259 -5.12 -5.57 10.01
N ILE A 260 -5.71 -4.64 10.77
CA ILE A 260 -7.16 -4.56 10.94
C ILE A 260 -7.84 -4.28 9.61
N GLY A 261 -7.32 -3.35 8.80
CA GLY A 261 -7.86 -3.10 7.46
C GLY A 261 -7.82 -4.32 6.57
N LEU A 262 -6.76 -5.11 6.65
CA LEU A 262 -6.62 -6.36 5.91
C LEU A 262 -7.62 -7.43 6.38
N ILE A 263 -7.82 -7.54 7.70
CA ILE A 263 -8.86 -8.42 8.28
C ILE A 263 -10.26 -7.99 7.83
N LEU A 264 -10.53 -6.69 7.71
CA LEU A 264 -11.82 -6.14 7.31
C LEU A 264 -12.09 -6.23 5.80
N ALA A 265 -11.07 -6.11 4.95
CA ALA A 265 -11.21 -6.20 3.50
C ALA A 265 -11.81 -7.53 3.05
N VAL A 266 -11.47 -8.62 3.75
CA VAL A 266 -11.98 -9.97 3.45
C VAL A 266 -13.50 -10.09 3.61
N PRO A 267 -14.11 -9.84 4.79
CA PRO A 267 -15.56 -9.92 4.95
C PRO A 267 -16.30 -8.89 4.10
N PHE A 268 -15.80 -7.65 3.95
CA PHE A 268 -16.48 -6.66 3.10
C PHE A 268 -16.52 -7.08 1.64
N THR A 269 -15.39 -7.50 1.08
CA THR A 269 -15.34 -7.94 -0.31
C THR A 269 -16.17 -9.22 -0.50
N THR A 270 -16.12 -10.15 0.46
CA THR A 270 -16.91 -11.38 0.42
C THR A 270 -18.42 -11.07 0.45
N ALA A 271 -18.86 -10.11 1.27
CA ALA A 271 -20.26 -9.71 1.34
C ALA A 271 -20.76 -9.10 0.03
N VAL A 272 -20.01 -8.16 -0.54
CA VAL A 272 -20.35 -7.53 -1.83
C VAL A 272 -20.38 -8.58 -2.95
N ALA A 273 -19.38 -9.47 -2.99
CA ALA A 273 -19.29 -10.52 -3.99
C ALA A 273 -20.44 -11.53 -3.87
N ALA A 274 -20.75 -11.98 -2.65
CA ALA A 274 -21.79 -12.98 -2.42
C ALA A 274 -23.17 -12.42 -2.74
N TRP A 275 -23.44 -11.16 -2.40
CA TRP A 275 -24.66 -10.47 -2.81
C TRP A 275 -24.78 -10.34 -4.32
N TRP A 276 -23.70 -9.93 -5.00
CA TRP A 276 -23.70 -9.75 -6.46
C TRP A 276 -23.87 -11.06 -7.23
N PHE A 277 -23.08 -12.08 -6.90
CA PHE A 277 -23.09 -13.36 -7.60
C PHE A 277 -24.24 -14.29 -7.17
N GLY A 278 -24.73 -14.17 -5.94
CA GLY A 278 -25.84 -14.97 -5.42
C GLY A 278 -27.20 -14.55 -5.96
N ASN A 279 -27.37 -13.29 -6.38
CA ASN A 279 -28.63 -12.75 -6.90
C ASN A 279 -28.76 -12.82 -8.43
N ARG A 280 -27.75 -13.35 -9.14
CA ARG A 280 -27.78 -13.49 -10.61
C ARG A 280 -27.80 -14.96 -11.01
N GLU A 281 -28.75 -15.33 -11.86
CA GLU A 281 -28.68 -16.58 -12.62
C GLU A 281 -27.53 -16.47 -13.62
N VAL A 282 -26.61 -17.44 -13.59
CA VAL A 282 -25.50 -17.48 -14.53
C VAL A 282 -26.03 -18.00 -15.86
N ASP A 283 -26.26 -17.08 -16.81
CA ASP A 283 -26.70 -17.37 -18.17
C ASP A 283 -25.80 -18.43 -18.83
N ASN A 284 -26.44 -19.44 -19.43
CA ASN A 284 -25.82 -20.65 -19.99
C ASN A 284 -25.47 -20.48 -21.49
N SER A 285 -25.18 -19.28 -21.97
CA SER A 285 -25.13 -18.99 -23.42
C SER A 285 -23.80 -19.29 -24.15
N HIS A 286 -22.87 -20.06 -23.55
CA HIS A 286 -21.63 -20.49 -24.22
C HIS A 286 -21.40 -22.00 -24.28
N SER A 287 -22.46 -22.79 -24.50
CA SER A 287 -22.35 -24.14 -25.08
C SER A 287 -22.83 -24.10 -26.54
N GLY A 288 -22.05 -23.44 -27.40
CA GLY A 288 -22.22 -23.52 -28.85
C GLY A 288 -21.79 -24.88 -29.36
N HIS A 289 -22.74 -25.80 -29.48
CA HIS A 289 -22.59 -27.03 -30.24
C HIS A 289 -22.30 -26.70 -31.71
N TYR A 290 -21.06 -26.89 -32.15
CA TYR A 290 -20.76 -27.09 -33.57
C TYR A 290 -20.80 -28.58 -33.87
N HIS A 291 -21.99 -29.10 -34.16
CA HIS A 291 -22.13 -30.34 -34.94
C HIS A 291 -22.38 -29.94 -36.40
N HIS A 292 -21.33 -29.95 -37.22
CA HIS A 292 -21.48 -30.05 -38.66
C HIS A 292 -21.37 -31.53 -39.05
N HIS A 293 -22.51 -32.15 -39.33
CA HIS A 293 -22.62 -33.28 -40.25
C HIS A 293 -23.24 -32.74 -41.54
N HIS A 294 -22.49 -32.75 -42.63
CA HIS A 294 -22.88 -33.23 -43.95
C HIS A 294 -21.70 -33.11 -44.92
#